data_AF-A0A235F4Z8-F1
#
_entry.id   AF-A0A235F4Z8-F1
#
_cell.length_a   1.000
_cell.length_b   1.000
_cell.length_c   1.000
_cell.angle_alpha   90.00
_cell.angle_beta   90.00
_cell.angle_gamma   90.00
#
_symmetry.space_group_name_H-M   'P 1'
#
loop_
_entity.id
_entity.type
_entity.pdbx_description
1 polymer ?
#
loop_
_entity_poly.entity_id
_entity_poly.type
_entity_poly.pdbx_seq_one_letter_code
_entity_poly.pdbx_strand_id
1 'polypeptide(L)' 'GHKNNYDCFVFENKKSGAIVWDDHGTKCGVCLEIAAKSVLDYSKGKSIKEIRNTIDETYKQGYAKPTPTPEM' A
#
# COMPACT_ATOMS: atom_id res chain seq x y z
N GLY A 1 -1.61 3.49 -14.28
CA GLY A 1 -1.03 2.82 -13.11
C GLY A 1 -1.38 3.62 -11.88
N HIS A 2 -1.72 2.95 -10.78
CA HIS A 2 -2.18 3.53 -9.51
C HIS A 2 -1.13 4.50 -8.94
N LYS A 3 -1.54 5.57 -8.23
CA LYS A 3 -0.60 6.59 -7.71
C LYS A 3 -0.07 6.26 -6.33
N ASN A 4 -0.76 5.41 -5.56
CA ASN A 4 -0.41 5.04 -4.20
C ASN A 4 -1.13 3.72 -3.82
N ASN A 5 -0.86 3.22 -2.60
CA ASN A 5 -1.44 1.97 -2.11
C ASN A 5 -2.97 2.04 -1.91
N TYR A 6 -3.54 3.21 -1.63
CA TYR A 6 -4.98 3.38 -1.51
C TYR A 6 -5.68 3.20 -2.87
N ASP A 7 -5.10 3.80 -3.91
CA ASP A 7 -5.59 3.65 -5.28
C ASP A 7 -5.60 2.19 -5.73
N CYS A 8 -4.75 1.31 -5.17
CA CYS A 8 -4.76 -0.12 -5.49
C CYS A 8 -6.07 -0.81 -5.08
N PHE A 9 -6.71 -0.37 -3.98
CA PHE A 9 -7.88 -1.04 -3.43
C PHE A 9 -9.17 -0.26 -3.66
N VAL A 10 -9.11 1.07 -3.84
CA VAL A 10 -10.29 1.91 -3.97
C VAL A 10 -10.39 2.47 -5.38
N PHE A 11 -11.43 2.04 -6.09
CA PHE A 11 -11.78 2.55 -7.41
C PHE A 11 -12.54 3.88 -7.31
N GLU A 12 -13.46 4.00 -6.34
CA GLU A 12 -14.28 5.21 -6.19
C GLU A 12 -14.75 5.40 -4.74
N ASN A 13 -14.74 6.65 -4.26
CA ASN A 13 -15.53 7.07 -3.09
C ASN A 13 -16.83 7.71 -3.57
N LYS A 14 -17.96 7.05 -3.33
CA LYS A 14 -19.26 7.62 -3.67
C LYS A 14 -19.62 8.74 -2.71
N LYS A 15 -20.36 9.73 -3.20
CA LYS A 15 -20.90 10.83 -2.36
C LYS A 15 -21.80 10.34 -1.22
N SER A 16 -22.34 9.13 -1.32
CA SER A 16 -23.12 8.48 -0.26
C SER A 16 -22.27 7.90 0.88
N GLY A 17 -20.94 7.95 0.79
CA GLY A 17 -20.01 7.32 1.72
C GLY A 17 -19.70 5.86 1.41
N ALA A 18 -20.32 5.28 0.37
CA ALA A 18 -19.99 3.92 -0.08
C ALA A 18 -18.66 3.90 -0.86
N ILE A 19 -17.86 2.87 -0.62
CA ILE A 19 -16.57 2.65 -1.29
C ILE A 19 -16.76 1.60 -2.38
N VAL A 20 -16.34 1.91 -3.61
CA VAL A 20 -16.19 0.94 -4.70
C VAL A 20 -14.77 0.42 -4.66
N TRP A 21 -14.63 -0.88 -4.44
CA TRP A 21 -13.33 -1.53 -4.38
C TRP A 21 -12.83 -1.85 -5.78
N ASP A 22 -11.56 -1.56 -6.03
CA ASP A 22 -10.85 -1.97 -7.23
C ASP A 22 -10.44 -3.45 -7.09
N ASP A 23 -10.78 -4.27 -8.09
CA ASP A 23 -10.50 -5.71 -8.05
C ASP A 23 -9.00 -5.98 -8.21
N HIS A 24 -8.23 -5.02 -8.70
CA HIS A 24 -6.78 -5.12 -8.86
C HIS A 24 -6.05 -5.23 -7.52
N GLY A 25 -6.54 -4.53 -6.47
CA GLY A 25 -5.98 -4.57 -5.12
C GLY A 25 -6.10 -5.95 -4.48
N THR A 26 -7.11 -6.73 -4.86
CA THR A 26 -7.28 -8.12 -4.42
C THR A 26 -6.42 -9.11 -5.21
N LYS A 27 -5.83 -8.69 -6.33
CA LYS A 27 -5.08 -9.54 -7.28
C LYS A 27 -3.57 -9.34 -7.22
N CYS A 28 -3.08 -8.26 -6.60
CA CYS A 28 -1.66 -7.99 -6.47
C CYS A 28 -1.11 -8.55 -5.16
N GLY A 29 -0.53 -9.75 -5.19
CA GLY A 29 0.00 -10.43 -3.99
C GLY A 29 0.95 -9.56 -3.17
N VAL A 30 1.83 -8.80 -3.84
CA VAL A 30 2.76 -7.89 -3.16
C VAL A 30 2.06 -6.76 -2.40
N CYS A 31 0.94 -6.24 -2.89
CA CYS A 31 0.17 -5.20 -2.18
C CYS A 31 -0.46 -5.76 -0.89
N LEU A 32 -0.95 -7.00 -0.93
CA LEU A 32 -1.50 -7.68 0.23
C LEU A 32 -0.42 -7.97 1.28
N GLU A 33 0.76 -8.41 0.86
CA GLU A 33 1.91 -8.61 1.73
C GLU A 33 2.37 -7.31 2.40
N ILE A 34 2.50 -6.23 1.63
CA ILE A 34 2.85 -4.91 2.14
C ILE A 34 1.84 -4.43 3.17
N ALA A 35 0.54 -4.57 2.89
CA ALA A 35 -0.52 -4.17 3.81
C ALA A 35 -0.47 -4.97 5.13
N ALA A 36 -0.39 -6.30 5.04
CA ALA A 36 -0.30 -7.16 6.20
C ALA A 36 0.94 -6.85 7.05
N LYS A 37 2.11 -6.68 6.41
CA LYS A 37 3.36 -6.35 7.08
C LYS A 37 3.29 -4.99 7.77
N SER A 38 2.72 -3.99 7.11
CA SER A 38 2.56 -2.64 7.67
C SER A 38 1.73 -2.66 8.95
N VAL A 39 0.59 -3.36 8.94
CA VAL A 39 -0.30 -3.50 10.11
C VAL A 39 0.42 -4.20 11.26
N LEU A 40 1.15 -5.29 10.98
CA LEU A 40 1.90 -6.04 11.98
C LEU A 40 3.07 -5.26 12.57
N ASP A 41 3.79 -4.48 11.76
CA ASP A 41 4.92 -3.69 12.22
C ASP A 41 4.45 -2.47 13.04
N TYR A 42 3.34 -1.86 12.65
CA TYR A 42 2.71 -0.79 13.43
C TYR A 42 2.20 -1.29 14.79
N SER A 43 1.57 -2.47 14.83
CA SER A 43 1.09 -3.05 16.09
C SER A 43 2.23 -3.45 17.05
N LYS A 44 3.45 -3.63 16.53
CA LYS A 44 4.67 -3.83 17.31
C LYS A 44 5.33 -2.52 17.77
N GLY A 45 4.73 -1.36 17.49
CA GLY A 45 5.19 -0.05 17.94
C GLY A 45 6.24 0.61 17.04
N LYS A 46 6.48 0.09 15.82
CA LYS A 46 7.38 0.77 14.89
C LYS A 46 6.76 2.09 14.39
N SER A 47 7.61 3.09 14.16
CA SER A 47 7.16 4.33 13.55
C SER A 47 6.79 4.12 12.08
N ILE A 48 5.89 4.97 11.57
CA ILE A 48 5.45 4.91 10.17
C ILE A 48 6.67 5.04 9.22
N LYS A 49 7.66 5.87 9.57
CA LYS A 49 8.91 6.06 8.82
C LYS A 49 9.74 4.78 8.73
N GLU A 50 9.92 4.06 9.83
CA GLU A 50 10.62 2.77 9.83
C GLU A 50 9.90 1.72 8.98
N ILE A 51 8.57 1.70 9.03
CA ILE A 51 7.74 0.80 8.21
C ILE A 51 7.95 1.08 6.73
N ARG A 52 7.87 2.36 6.32
CA ARG A 52 8.11 2.79 4.93
C ARG A 52 9.50 2.37 4.45
N ASN A 53 10.54 2.68 5.22
CA ASN A 53 11.91 2.31 4.87
C ASN A 53 12.07 0.79 4.73
N THR A 54 11.46 0.01 5.63
CA THR A 54 11.50 -1.45 5.56
C THR A 54 10.87 -1.98 4.27
N ILE A 55 9.72 -1.42 3.86
CA ILE A 55 9.04 -1.82 2.63
C ILE A 55 9.87 -1.43 1.40
N ASP A 56 10.38 -0.21 1.34
CA ASP A 56 11.24 0.24 0.24
C ASP A 56 12.45 -0.68 0.07
N GLU A 57 13.15 -0.98 1.17
CA GLU A 57 14.32 -1.85 1.14
C GLU A 57 13.99 -3.29 0.73
N THR A 58 12.80 -3.80 1.12
CA THR A 58 12.37 -5.16 0.79
C THR A 58 12.06 -5.30 -0.71
N TYR A 59 11.46 -4.28 -1.31
CA TYR A 59 10.92 -4.34 -2.68
C TYR A 59 11.74 -3.53 -3.70
N LYS A 60 12.92 -3.00 -3.32
CA LYS A 60 13.78 -2.20 -4.21
C LYS A 60 14.35 -2.94 -5.43
N GLN A 61 14.44 -4.27 -5.39
CA GLN A 61 15.06 -5.09 -6.42
C GLN A 61 14.14 -6.23 -6.84
N GLY A 62 14.01 -6.46 -8.15
CA GLY A 62 13.16 -7.53 -8.70
C GLY A 62 11.68 -7.17 -8.85
N TYR A 63 11.28 -5.94 -8.50
CA TYR A 63 9.91 -5.44 -8.60
C TYR A 63 9.81 -4.23 -9.54
N ALA A 64 8.58 -3.92 -9.96
CA ALA A 64 8.28 -2.72 -10.74
C ALA A 64 8.63 -1.43 -9.97
N LYS A 65 8.85 -0.34 -10.71
CA LYS A 65 9.10 0.97 -10.08
C LYS A 65 7.97 1.33 -9.10
N PRO A 66 8.31 1.83 -7.90
CA PRO A 66 7.31 2.23 -6.92
C PRO A 66 6.42 3.35 -7.45
N THR A 67 5.19 3.39 -6.98
CA THR A 67 4.26 4.49 -7.28
C THR A 67 4.75 5.78 -6.61
N PRO A 68 4.51 6.97 -7.19
CA PRO A 68 4.91 8.25 -6.61
C PRO A 68 4.25 8.45 -5.24
N THR A 69 4.99 8.17 -4.16
CA THR A 69 4.51 8.25 -2.79
C THR A 69 5.13 9.48 -2.13
N PRO A 70 4.35 10.37 -1.48
CA PRO A 70 4.90 11.52 -0.77
C PRO A 70 5.90 11.10 0.31
N GLU A 71 6.95 11.91 0.51
CA GLU A 71 7.86 11.72 1.65
C GLU A 71 7.18 12.04 2.98
N MET A 72 7.58 11.32 4.04
CA MET A 72 7.03 11.44 5.40
C MET A 72 8.00 12.10 6.37
#